data_AF-A0A9Q4DL36-F1
#
_entry.id   AF-A0A9Q4DL36-F1
#
_cell.length_a   1.000
_cell.length_b   1.000
_cell.length_c   1.000
_cell.angle_alpha   90.00
_cell.angle_beta   90.00
_cell.angle_gamma   90.00
#
_symmetry.space_group_name_H-M   'P 1'
#
loop_
_entity.id
_entity.type
_entity.pdbx_description
1 polymer ?
#
loop_
_entity_poly.entity_id
_entity_poly.type
_entity_poly.pdbx_seq_one_letter_code
_entity_poly.pdbx_strand_id
1 'polypeptide(L)' 'MDFITGMPETLRQHDSIMVVVDKLAKVAQFIVVKSSYSASEVAQVFIKKIVRLHGVPTKIVLDKDVKF' A
#
# COMPACT_ATOMS: atom_id res chain seq x y z
N MET A 1 -2.50 3.40 -6.36
CA MET A 1 -2.12 2.40 -5.36
C MET A 1 -2.13 1.08 -6.07
N ASP A 2 -1.19 0.21 -5.72
CA ASP A 2 -1.05 -1.11 -6.33
C ASP A 2 -0.37 -2.04 -5.32
N PHE A 3 -0.47 -3.35 -5.51
CA PHE A 3 0.13 -4.36 -4.65
C PHE A 3 0.96 -5.35 -5.44
N ILE A 4 2.26 -5.41 -5.12
CA ILE A 4 3.13 -6.47 -5.62
C ILE A 4 3.06 -7.63 -4.62
N THR A 5 2.52 -8.76 -5.04
CA THR A 5 2.33 -9.96 -4.21
C THR A 5 3.15 -11.14 -4.75
N GLY A 6 3.33 -12.20 -3.94
CA GLY A 6 4.07 -13.40 -4.33
C GLY A 6 5.57 -13.34 -4.05
N MET A 7 5.99 -12.48 -3.11
CA MET A 7 7.38 -12.47 -2.65
C MET A 7 7.63 -13.58 -1.63
N PRO A 8 8.88 -14.08 -1.52
CA PRO A 8 9.24 -15.00 -0.44
C PRO A 8 9.00 -14.33 0.92
N GLU A 9 8.37 -15.08 1.80
CA GLU A 9 7.98 -14.59 3.12
C GLU A 9 9.22 -14.24 3.95
N THR A 10 9.25 -13.02 4.48
CA THR A 10 10.30 -12.59 5.42
C THR A 10 10.12 -13.23 6.79
N LEU A 11 11.16 -13.23 7.65
CA LEU A 11 11.05 -13.68 9.04
C LEU A 11 9.95 -12.98 9.86
N ARG A 12 9.51 -11.80 9.41
CA ARG A 12 8.41 -11.03 10.03
C ARG A 12 7.05 -11.30 9.35
N GLN A 13 6.99 -12.34 8.52
CA GLN A 13 5.82 -12.81 7.79
C GLN A 13 5.22 -11.81 6.80
N HIS A 14 6.05 -10.97 6.18
CA HIS A 14 5.62 -10.10 5.09
C HIS A 14 6.02 -10.71 3.75
N ASP A 15 5.10 -10.68 2.80
CA ASP A 15 5.18 -11.33 1.49
C ASP A 15 4.70 -10.43 0.34
N SER A 16 4.35 -9.17 0.66
CA SER A 16 3.74 -8.22 -0.28
C SER A 16 4.24 -6.80 -0.08
N ILE A 17 4.20 -6.00 -1.15
CA ILE A 17 4.55 -4.58 -1.12
C ILE A 17 3.38 -3.75 -1.65
N MET A 18 2.89 -2.83 -0.82
CA MET A 18 1.96 -1.79 -1.23
C MET A 18 2.73 -0.63 -1.85
N VAL A 19 2.40 -0.31 -3.09
CA VAL A 19 3.00 0.77 -3.86
C VAL A 19 2.02 1.94 -3.92
N VAL A 20 2.46 3.09 -3.41
CA VAL A 20 1.70 4.34 -3.47
C VAL A 20 2.49 5.35 -4.26
N VAL A 21 1.92 5.81 -5.37
CA VAL A 21 2.54 6.82 -6.23
C VAL A 21 1.77 8.13 -6.06
N ASP A 22 2.46 9.16 -5.61
CA ASP A 22 1.98 10.53 -5.70
C ASP A 22 2.18 11.03 -7.13
N LYS A 23 1.08 11.24 -7.86
CA LYS A 23 1.11 11.68 -9.26
C LYS A 23 1.58 13.14 -9.43
N LEU A 24 1.42 13.97 -8.40
CA LEU A 24 1.84 15.37 -8.38
C LEU A 24 3.32 15.47 -8.05
N ALA A 25 3.75 14.87 -6.95
CA ALA A 25 5.14 14.91 -6.50
C ALA A 25 6.07 13.99 -7.32
N LYS A 26 5.51 13.07 -8.13
CA LYS A 26 6.24 12.06 -8.89
C LYS A 26 7.12 11.16 -8.01
N VAL A 27 6.67 10.92 -6.77
CA VAL A 27 7.36 10.06 -5.80
C VAL A 27 6.57 8.78 -5.62
N ALA A 28 7.28 7.66 -5.54
CA ALA A 28 6.73 6.36 -5.16
C ALA A 28 7.16 6.00 -3.73
N GLN A 29 6.21 5.56 -2.92
CA GLN A 29 6.45 5.01 -1.60
C GLN A 29 6.13 3.52 -1.62
N PHE A 30 7.11 2.72 -1.18
CA PHE A 30 7.03 1.27 -1.08
C PHE A 30 6.85 0.90 0.39
N ILE A 31 5.73 0.23 0.69
CA ILE A 31 5.39 -0.14 2.06
C ILE A 31 5.26 -1.66 2.12
N VAL A 32 6.04 -2.29 2.99
CA VAL A 32 5.98 -3.72 3.22
C VAL A 32 4.68 -4.05 3.95
N VAL A 33 3.89 -4.98 3.41
CA VAL A 33 2.60 -5.43 3.93
C VAL A 33 2.50 -6.95 3.85
N LYS A 34 1.46 -7.53 4.45
CA LYS A 34 1.14 -8.95 4.28
C LYS A 34 -0.01 -9.08 3.29
N SER A 35 0.01 -10.10 2.45
CA SER A 35 -1.07 -10.43 1.52
C SER A 35 -2.36 -10.80 2.25
N SER A 36 -2.23 -11.27 3.50
CA SER A 36 -3.35 -11.64 4.37
C SER A 36 -4.00 -10.45 5.08
N TYR A 37 -3.50 -9.23 4.90
CA TYR A 37 -4.10 -8.06 5.53
C TYR A 37 -5.50 -7.80 4.95
N SER A 38 -6.44 -7.58 5.86
CA SER A 38 -7.76 -7.07 5.52
C SER A 38 -7.69 -5.64 4.98
N ALA A 39 -8.74 -5.20 4.28
CA ALA A 39 -8.83 -3.84 3.77
C ALA A 39 -8.71 -2.78 4.89
N SER A 40 -9.17 -3.09 6.11
CA SER A 40 -9.06 -2.20 7.27
C SER A 40 -7.61 -2.04 7.73
N GLU A 41 -6.85 -3.13 7.80
CA GLU A 41 -5.43 -3.10 8.16
C GLU A 41 -4.61 -2.33 7.12
N VAL A 42 -4.89 -2.55 5.83
CA VAL A 42 -4.29 -1.79 4.74
C VAL A 42 -4.60 -0.30 4.87
N ALA A 43 -5.85 0.06 5.16
CA ALA A 43 -6.25 1.46 5.35
C ALA A 43 -5.52 2.11 6.54
N GLN A 44 -5.36 1.39 7.66
CA GLN A 44 -4.59 1.87 8.80
C GLN A 44 -3.11 2.12 8.44
N VAL A 45 -2.49 1.20 7.71
CA VAL A 45 -1.11 1.36 7.22
C VAL A 45 -1.01 2.57 6.29
N PHE A 46 -1.96 2.72 5.37
CA PHE A 46 -2.03 3.86 4.44
C PHE A 46 -2.15 5.20 5.18
N ILE A 47 -3.04 5.31 6.16
CA ILE A 47 -3.20 6.54 6.94
C ILE A 47 -1.92 6.85 7.72
N LYS A 48 -1.33 5.85 8.38
CA LYS A 48 -0.14 6.01 9.21
C LYS A 48 1.11 6.40 8.42
N LYS A 49 1.24 5.91 7.19
CA LYS A 49 2.44 6.09 6.35
C LYS A 49 2.29 7.19 5.31
N ILE A 50 1.15 7.28 4.64
CA ILE A 50 0.93 8.21 3.53
C ILE A 50 0.25 9.48 4.05
N VAL A 51 -0.95 9.33 4.64
CA VAL A 51 -1.78 10.49 5.02
C VAL A 51 -1.10 11.36 6.06
N ARG A 52 -0.38 10.73 7.00
CA ARG A 52 0.43 11.45 7.99
C ARG A 52 1.52 12.33 7.36
N LEU A 53 2.11 11.92 6.23
CA LEU A 53 3.23 12.64 5.59
C LEU A 53 2.76 13.68 4.55
N HIS A 54 1.69 13.37 3.82
CA HIS A 54 1.27 14.14 2.64
C HIS A 54 -0.13 14.74 2.77
N GLY A 55 -0.83 14.49 3.88
CA GLY A 55 -2.23 14.85 4.04
C GLY A 55 -3.17 13.88 3.33
N VAL A 56 -4.46 14.21 3.34
CA VAL A 56 -5.49 13.36 2.73
C VAL A 56 -5.50 13.59 1.22
N PRO A 57 -5.27 12.56 0.38
CA PRO A 57 -5.34 12.72 -1.06
C PRO A 57 -6.78 12.94 -1.51
N THR A 58 -6.99 13.84 -2.47
CA THR A 58 -8.32 14.12 -3.04
C THR A 58 -8.85 12.98 -3.90
N LYS A 59 -7.97 12.16 -4.49
CA LYS A 59 -8.32 11.03 -5.35
C LYS A 59 -7.35 9.88 -5.15
N ILE A 60 -7.89 8.69 -4.93
CA ILE A 60 -7.13 7.44 -4.91
C ILE A 60 -7.58 6.62 -6.12
N VAL A 61 -6.61 6.16 -6.91
CA VAL A 61 -6.85 5.21 -8.01
C VAL A 61 -6.14 3.93 -7.64
N LEU A 62 -6.89 2.84 -7.53
CA LEU A 62 -6.42 1.48 -7.27
C LEU A 62 -6.63 0.67 -8.55
N ASP A 63 -5.72 -0.25 -8.85
CA ASP A 63 -5.97 -1.20 -9.93
C ASP A 63 -7.03 -2.23 -9.53
N LYS A 64 -7.83 -2.70 -10.49
CA LYS A 64 -8.90 -3.67 -10.26
C LYS A 64 -8.32 -5.08 -10.25
N ASP A 65 -7.64 -5.43 -9.18
CA ASP A 65 -7.27 -6.80 -8.88
C ASP A 65 -8.35 -7.49 -8.05
N VAL A 66 -8.59 -8.79 -8.30
CA VAL A 66 -9.67 -9.57 -7.66
C VAL A 66 -9.52 -9.65 -6.13
N LYS A 67 -8.36 -9.26 -5.59
CA LYS A 67 -8.04 -9.21 -4.17
C LYS A 67 -8.54 -7.96 -3.44
N PHE A 68 -8.93 -6.88 -4.14
CA PHE A 68 -9.30 -5.59 -3.53
C PHE A 68 -10.51 -4.90 -4.18
#